data_AF-A0ABD2ALR5-F1
#
_entry.id   AF-A0ABD2ALR5-F1
#
_cell.length_a   1.000
_cell.length_b   1.000
_cell.length_c   1.000
_cell.angle_alpha   90.00
_cell.angle_beta   90.00
_cell.angle_gamma   90.00
#
_symmetry.space_group_name_H-M   'P 1'
#
loop_
_entity.id
_entity.type
_entity.pdbx_description
1 polymer ?
#
loop_
_entity_poly.entity_id
_entity_poly.type
_entity_poly.pdbx_seq_one_letter_code
_entity_poly.pdbx_strand_id
1 'polypeptide(L)'
;MNYFIMFSVLLITNFLLDSSHCDRCCAINLRKLPSYKLNRIGARSDETIISRKIVHNLYECKKFAASRKALAFNFGLNINLNGSTIRNHLRNEASKRNLCQALQCPEIYNSSSLIRDKNYRYYSMYPNYINSGGGTIVCVPEAGLFILSDNNLNYTQAQMFCQKLNGSLAHVISEERMNGLAKYLSHKIPRYVGLSNNDDEKIWKNSFGCNLFIFYILLFYEILR
;
A
#
# COMPACT_ATOMS: atom_id res chain seq x y z
N MET A 1 44.19 21.34 -23.41
CA MET A 1 42.83 21.74 -22.96
C MET A 1 41.70 20.95 -23.64
N ASN A 2 41.78 20.63 -24.94
CA ASN A 2 40.70 19.95 -25.67
C ASN A 2 40.43 18.48 -25.27
N TYR A 3 41.45 17.71 -24.88
CA TYR A 3 41.25 16.29 -24.50
C TYR A 3 40.53 16.10 -23.16
N PHE A 4 40.73 17.03 -22.22
CA PHE A 4 40.08 16.97 -20.90
C PHE A 4 38.58 17.28 -20.99
N ILE A 5 38.19 18.17 -21.91
CA ILE A 5 36.80 18.52 -22.21
C ILE A 5 36.10 17.38 -22.95
N MET A 6 36.79 16.67 -23.84
CA MET A 6 36.22 15.49 -24.51
C MET A 6 35.96 14.32 -23.55
N PHE A 7 36.89 14.06 -22.61
CA PHE A 7 36.72 13.01 -21.60
C PHE A 7 35.57 13.31 -20.62
N SER A 8 35.42 14.57 -20.20
CA SER A 8 34.32 14.96 -19.31
C SER A 8 32.97 14.92 -20.02
N VAL A 9 32.88 15.26 -21.31
CA VAL A 9 31.65 15.12 -22.10
C VAL A 9 31.26 13.65 -22.27
N LEU A 10 32.21 12.75 -22.55
CA LEU A 10 31.97 11.30 -22.66
C LEU A 10 31.52 10.66 -21.35
N LEU A 11 32.06 11.11 -20.22
CA LEU A 11 31.64 10.66 -18.88
C LEU A 11 30.22 11.15 -18.54
N ILE A 12 29.87 12.38 -18.89
CA ILE A 12 28.53 12.94 -18.67
C ILE A 12 27.49 12.26 -19.57
N THR A 13 27.82 11.95 -20.83
CA THR A 13 26.90 11.22 -21.72
C THR A 13 26.65 9.78 -21.26
N ASN A 14 27.65 9.11 -20.69
CA ASN A 14 27.45 7.77 -20.11
C ASN A 14 26.67 7.81 -18.79
N PHE A 15 26.85 8.85 -17.96
CA PHE A 15 26.06 9.04 -16.73
C PHE A 15 24.59 9.38 -17.01
N LEU A 16 24.30 10.05 -18.13
CA LEU A 16 22.94 10.42 -18.52
C LEU A 16 22.20 9.31 -19.30
N LEU A 17 22.92 8.32 -19.83
CA LEU A 17 22.33 7.14 -20.50
C LEU A 17 21.96 6.01 -19.53
N ASP A 18 22.52 6.00 -18.31
CA ASP A 18 22.26 4.96 -17.31
C ASP A 18 21.03 5.26 -16.42
N SER A 19 20.45 6.47 -16.50
CA SER A 19 19.31 6.86 -15.65
C SER A 19 17.93 6.52 -16.22
N SER A 20 17.84 5.83 -17.37
CA SER A 20 16.55 5.58 -18.05
C SER A 20 16.14 4.11 -18.16
N HIS A 21 16.89 3.15 -17.60
CA HIS A 21 16.40 1.77 -17.48
C HIS A 21 15.71 1.57 -16.13
N CYS A 22 14.51 2.13 -16.03
CA CYS A 22 13.56 1.76 -14.99
C CYS A 22 13.14 0.31 -15.24
N ASP A 23 13.80 -0.65 -14.60
CA ASP A 23 13.40 -2.05 -14.63
C ASP A 23 11.90 -2.19 -14.28
N ARG A 24 11.26 -3.27 -14.75
CA ARG A 24 9.85 -3.60 -14.44
C ARG A 24 9.53 -3.54 -12.94
N CYS A 25 10.55 -3.61 -12.08
CA CYS A 25 10.45 -3.51 -10.62
C CYS A 25 10.24 -2.10 -10.09
N CYS A 26 10.88 -1.12 -10.71
CA CYS A 26 10.63 0.29 -10.40
C CYS A 26 9.17 0.66 -10.74
N ALA A 27 8.59 0.02 -11.77
CA ALA A 27 7.19 0.20 -12.16
C ALA A 27 6.17 -0.28 -11.08
N ILE A 28 6.57 -1.18 -10.17
CA ILE A 28 5.71 -1.64 -9.07
C ILE A 28 5.47 -0.51 -8.05
N ASN A 29 6.49 0.33 -7.81
CA ASN A 29 6.39 1.52 -6.96
C ASN A 29 5.76 2.72 -7.68
N LEU A 30 5.83 2.77 -9.01
CA LEU A 30 5.21 3.80 -9.86
C LEU A 30 3.72 3.55 -10.16
N ARG A 31 3.08 2.56 -9.52
CA ARG A 31 1.65 2.31 -9.70
C ARG A 31 0.85 3.60 -9.45
N LYS A 32 -0.12 3.84 -10.35
CA LYS A 32 -1.14 4.90 -10.25
C LYS A 32 -1.59 5.05 -8.81
N LEU A 33 -1.77 6.31 -8.37
CA LEU A 33 -2.22 6.64 -7.01
C LEU A 33 -3.27 5.63 -6.53
N PRO A 34 -3.13 5.10 -5.30
CA PRO A 34 -4.09 4.16 -4.76
C PRO A 34 -5.53 4.64 -4.95
N SER A 35 -6.38 3.77 -5.50
CA SER A 35 -7.78 4.11 -5.75
C SER A 35 -8.57 3.96 -4.46
N TYR A 36 -8.61 5.03 -3.65
CA TYR A 36 -9.46 5.06 -2.46
C TYR A 36 -10.93 5.23 -2.87
N LYS A 37 -11.77 4.28 -2.47
CA LYS A 37 -13.22 4.27 -2.67
C LYS A 37 -13.93 4.59 -1.36
N LEU A 38 -15.11 5.21 -1.48
CA LEU A 38 -15.96 5.50 -0.32
C LEU A 38 -16.55 4.18 0.17
N ASN A 39 -16.25 3.84 1.42
CA ASN A 39 -16.70 2.59 2.03
C ASN A 39 -17.92 2.82 2.94
N ARG A 40 -17.92 3.89 3.75
CA ARG A 40 -19.00 4.26 4.66
C ARG A 40 -19.18 5.78 4.79
N ILE A 41 -20.43 6.22 4.91
CA ILE A 41 -20.82 7.61 5.18
C ILE A 41 -21.28 7.70 6.64
N GLY A 42 -20.95 8.78 7.32
CA GLY A 42 -21.36 9.01 8.70
C GLY A 42 -20.67 8.08 9.68
N ALA A 43 -19.43 7.67 9.36
CA ALA A 43 -18.59 6.82 10.18
C ALA A 43 -17.12 7.17 9.98
N ARG A 44 -16.34 6.87 11.03
CA ARG A 44 -14.88 6.90 11.01
C ARG A 44 -14.34 5.63 11.64
N SER A 45 -13.24 5.14 11.11
CA SER A 45 -12.49 4.01 11.67
C SER A 45 -11.66 4.48 12.87
N ASP A 46 -11.54 3.65 13.91
CA ASP A 46 -10.61 3.84 15.02
C ASP A 46 -9.29 3.07 14.87
N GLU A 47 -9.10 2.42 13.72
CA GLU A 47 -7.81 1.89 13.28
C GLU A 47 -6.67 2.89 13.47
N THR A 48 -5.46 2.35 13.61
CA THR A 48 -4.27 3.15 13.95
C THR A 48 -4.05 4.30 12.96
N ILE A 49 -4.14 5.53 13.45
CA ILE A 49 -3.90 6.75 12.66
C ILE A 49 -2.39 7.01 12.57
N ILE A 50 -1.85 6.92 11.37
CA ILE A 50 -0.42 7.17 11.09
C ILE A 50 -0.10 8.66 11.00
N SER A 51 -1.02 9.47 10.50
CA SER A 51 -0.80 10.91 10.33
C SER A 51 -2.13 11.65 10.14
N ARG A 52 -2.16 12.93 10.53
CA ARG A 52 -3.31 13.83 10.32
C ARG A 52 -2.89 15.05 9.52
N LYS A 53 -3.78 15.58 8.68
CA LYS A 53 -3.56 16.84 7.95
C LYS A 53 -4.87 17.56 7.69
N ILE A 54 -4.85 18.88 7.83
CA ILE A 54 -5.94 19.73 7.37
C ILE A 54 -5.83 19.92 5.86
N VAL A 55 -6.93 19.69 5.17
CA VAL A 55 -7.02 19.70 3.71
C VAL A 55 -8.24 20.49 3.25
N HIS A 56 -8.20 20.99 2.03
CA HIS A 56 -9.32 21.74 1.45
C HIS A 56 -10.42 20.81 0.94
N ASN A 57 -10.05 19.67 0.36
CA ASN A 57 -11.00 18.77 -0.31
C ASN A 57 -10.55 17.29 -0.23
N LEU A 58 -11.42 16.40 -0.71
CA LEU A 58 -11.18 14.96 -0.73
C LEU A 58 -9.97 14.58 -1.58
N TYR A 59 -9.71 15.28 -2.69
CA TYR A 59 -8.60 14.98 -3.59
C TYR A 59 -7.25 15.19 -2.89
N GLU A 60 -7.10 16.29 -2.14
CA GLU A 60 -5.93 16.52 -1.30
C GLU A 60 -5.78 15.46 -0.21
N CYS A 61 -6.88 15.01 0.40
CA CYS A 61 -6.84 13.92 1.39
C CYS A 61 -6.34 12.62 0.76
N LYS A 62 -6.82 12.25 -0.45
CA LYS A 62 -6.33 11.06 -1.18
C LYS A 62 -4.84 11.15 -1.49
N LYS A 63 -4.36 12.31 -1.93
CA LYS A 63 -2.93 12.55 -2.16
C LYS A 63 -2.10 12.42 -0.88
N PHE A 64 -2.57 13.00 0.21
CA PHE A 64 -1.92 12.92 1.51
C PHE A 64 -1.89 11.48 2.05
N ALA A 65 -3.00 10.75 1.99
CA ALA A 65 -3.06 9.36 2.40
C ALA A 65 -2.08 8.50 1.57
N ALA A 66 -2.06 8.69 0.25
CA ALA A 66 -1.12 8.00 -0.63
C ALA A 66 0.35 8.31 -0.30
N SER A 67 0.69 9.59 -0.03
CA SER A 67 2.05 9.99 0.32
C SER A 67 2.51 9.47 1.69
N ARG A 68 1.57 9.00 2.52
CA ARG A 68 1.84 8.31 3.79
C ARG A 68 1.71 6.80 3.67
N LYS A 69 1.58 6.26 2.45
CA LYS A 69 1.31 4.83 2.17
C LYS A 69 0.14 4.27 2.99
N ALA A 70 -0.85 5.10 3.31
CA ALA A 70 -2.01 4.72 4.10
C ALA A 70 -2.90 3.75 3.32
N LEU A 71 -3.41 2.70 3.95
CA LEU A 71 -4.31 1.75 3.29
C LEU A 71 -5.78 2.18 3.33
N ALA A 72 -6.11 3.09 4.25
CA ALA A 72 -7.41 3.74 4.36
C ALA A 72 -7.27 5.15 4.95
N PHE A 73 -8.35 5.91 4.98
CA PHE A 73 -8.40 7.18 5.70
C PHE A 73 -9.81 7.56 6.14
N ASN A 74 -9.89 8.35 7.21
CA ASN A 74 -11.08 9.07 7.61
C ASN A 74 -11.04 10.49 7.03
N PHE A 75 -12.13 10.91 6.37
CA PHE A 75 -12.30 12.26 5.87
C PHE A 75 -13.38 12.97 6.67
N GLY A 76 -12.95 13.87 7.55
CA GLY A 76 -13.81 14.66 8.42
C GLY A 76 -14.19 15.99 7.79
N LEU A 77 -15.50 16.28 7.80
CA LEU A 77 -16.12 17.44 7.18
C LEU A 77 -16.31 18.56 8.19
N ASN A 78 -15.91 19.77 7.82
CA ASN A 78 -16.18 21.01 8.58
C ASN A 78 -15.83 20.88 10.08
N ILE A 79 -14.65 20.36 10.39
CA ILE A 79 -14.29 20.11 11.78
C ILE A 79 -13.90 21.43 12.45
N ASN A 80 -14.61 21.76 13.52
CA ASN A 80 -14.25 22.85 14.41
C ASN A 80 -13.01 22.44 15.20
N LEU A 81 -11.84 22.92 14.76
CA LEU A 81 -10.60 22.81 15.54
C LEU A 81 -10.67 23.81 16.70
N ASN A 82 -11.40 23.47 17.76
CA ASN A 82 -11.39 24.26 18.99
C ASN A 82 -10.04 24.08 19.69
N GLY A 83 -9.06 24.88 19.27
CA GLY A 83 -7.70 24.87 19.83
C GLY A 83 -6.84 26.08 19.45
N SER A 84 -7.37 27.06 18.70
CA SER A 84 -6.67 28.34 18.51
C SER A 84 -7.31 29.40 19.41
N THR A 85 -6.72 29.62 20.58
CA THR A 85 -6.91 30.82 21.41
C THR A 85 -6.31 32.05 20.73
N ILE A 86 -6.69 32.32 19.48
CA ILE A 86 -6.51 33.63 18.85
C ILE A 86 -7.91 34.18 18.59
N ARG A 87 -8.42 34.81 19.65
CA ARG A 87 -9.48 35.80 19.59
C ARG A 87 -8.99 36.89 18.62
N ASN A 88 -9.68 37.10 17.50
CA ASN A 88 -9.99 38.43 16.92
C ASN A 88 -10.55 38.37 15.47
N HIS A 89 -11.80 38.85 15.35
CA HIS A 89 -12.24 39.82 14.35
C HIS A 89 -12.07 39.60 12.83
N LEU A 90 -12.19 38.38 12.30
CA LEU A 90 -12.58 38.18 10.90
C LEU A 90 -13.73 37.17 10.82
N ARG A 91 -14.93 37.68 11.03
CA ARG A 91 -16.18 36.93 11.13
C ARG A 91 -16.89 36.77 9.79
N ASN A 92 -16.12 36.68 8.70
CA ASN A 92 -16.58 36.35 7.36
C ASN A 92 -15.73 35.15 6.88
N GLU A 93 -16.38 34.00 6.69
CA GLU A 93 -15.77 32.71 6.31
C GLU A 93 -14.75 32.15 7.32
N ALA A 94 -15.21 31.69 8.49
CA ALA A 94 -14.45 30.73 9.27
C ALA A 94 -14.15 29.53 8.36
N SER A 95 -12.91 29.48 7.85
CA SER A 95 -12.41 28.54 6.85
C SER A 95 -12.82 27.12 7.24
N LYS A 96 -13.90 26.64 6.63
CA LYS A 96 -14.40 25.27 6.77
C LYS A 96 -13.28 24.34 6.34
N ARG A 97 -12.60 23.74 7.32
CA ARG A 97 -11.40 22.92 7.12
C ARG A 97 -11.78 21.45 7.29
N ASN A 98 -11.36 20.63 6.33
CA ASN A 98 -11.57 19.19 6.40
C ASN A 98 -10.36 18.54 7.05
N LEU A 99 -10.58 17.55 7.92
CA LEU A 99 -9.50 16.78 8.53
C LEU A 99 -9.33 15.46 7.78
N CYS A 100 -8.13 15.23 7.29
CA CYS A 100 -7.73 13.93 6.75
C CYS A 100 -6.97 13.17 7.84
N GLN A 101 -7.40 11.96 8.16
CA GLN A 101 -6.69 11.05 9.06
C GLN A 101 -6.28 9.81 8.26
N ALA A 102 -4.99 9.70 7.97
CA ALA A 102 -4.42 8.54 7.29
C ALA A 102 -4.35 7.36 8.26
N LEU A 103 -4.79 6.19 7.82
CA LEU A 103 -4.88 4.97 8.62
C LEU A 103 -3.88 3.92 8.13
N GLN A 104 -3.30 3.20 9.09
CA GLN A 104 -2.32 2.15 8.82
C GLN A 104 -2.93 0.99 8.06
N CYS A 105 -4.09 0.53 8.52
CA CYS A 105 -4.85 -0.58 7.97
C CYS A 105 -6.28 -0.14 7.64
N PRO A 106 -6.92 -0.78 6.65
CA PRO A 106 -8.35 -0.63 6.45
C PRO A 106 -9.10 -1.48 7.47
N GLU A 107 -10.38 -1.20 7.66
CA GLU A 107 -11.34 -2.12 8.27
C GLU A 107 -11.33 -3.49 7.59
N ILE A 108 -11.14 -4.54 8.39
CA ILE A 108 -11.17 -5.94 7.97
C ILE A 108 -12.28 -6.63 8.78
N TYR A 109 -13.23 -7.29 8.11
CA TYR A 109 -14.40 -8.00 8.68
C TYR A 109 -15.32 -7.18 9.60
N ASN A 110 -16.62 -7.18 9.31
CA ASN A 110 -17.70 -6.63 10.16
C ASN A 110 -17.54 -5.20 10.69
N SER A 111 -16.49 -4.46 10.30
CA SER A 111 -16.32 -3.06 10.64
C SER A 111 -16.29 -2.80 12.16
N SER A 112 -15.67 -3.69 12.95
CA SER A 112 -15.67 -3.60 14.42
C SER A 112 -15.07 -2.29 14.95
N SER A 113 -14.17 -1.69 14.17
CA SER A 113 -13.47 -0.45 14.48
C SER A 113 -14.20 0.80 13.92
N LEU A 114 -15.30 0.62 13.14
CA LEU A 114 -16.08 1.74 12.63
C LEU A 114 -17.00 2.32 13.70
N ILE A 115 -16.69 3.56 14.08
CA ILE A 115 -17.48 4.38 14.98
C ILE A 115 -18.43 5.25 14.16
N ARG A 116 -19.70 5.27 14.55
CA ARG A 116 -20.71 6.17 13.97
C ARG A 116 -20.35 7.63 14.28
N ASP A 117 -20.09 8.41 13.23
CA ASP A 117 -19.76 9.82 13.32
C ASP A 117 -20.22 10.54 12.06
N LYS A 118 -21.32 11.29 12.16
CA LYS A 118 -21.98 11.95 11.02
C LYS A 118 -21.07 12.93 10.28
N ASN A 119 -20.02 13.42 10.92
CA ASN A 119 -19.09 14.38 10.33
C ASN A 119 -18.00 13.71 9.50
N TYR A 120 -17.94 12.38 9.46
CA TYR A 120 -16.89 11.66 8.76
C TYR A 120 -17.41 10.78 7.63
N ARG A 121 -16.52 10.58 6.65
CA ARG A 121 -16.65 9.60 5.57
C ARG A 121 -15.40 8.74 5.56
N TYR A 122 -15.57 7.44 5.59
CA TYR A 122 -14.47 6.47 5.60
C TYR A 122 -14.18 5.96 4.19
N TYR A 123 -12.92 6.04 3.78
CA TYR A 123 -12.43 5.61 2.48
C TYR A 123 -11.34 4.55 2.63
N SER A 124 -11.33 3.57 1.74
CA SER A 124 -10.36 2.47 1.74
C SER A 124 -9.87 2.18 0.32
N MET A 125 -8.64 1.65 0.22
CA MET A 125 -8.15 1.03 -1.01
C MET A 125 -8.81 -0.31 -1.31
N TYR A 126 -9.43 -0.92 -0.31
CA TYR A 126 -9.99 -2.27 -0.37
C TYR A 126 -11.53 -2.25 -0.29
N PRO A 127 -12.21 -3.22 -0.92
CA PRO A 127 -13.66 -3.32 -0.83
C PRO A 127 -14.12 -3.60 0.60
N ASN A 128 -15.39 -3.28 0.88
CA ASN A 128 -16.02 -3.52 2.19
C ASN A 128 -16.10 -5.01 2.56
N TYR A 129 -16.04 -5.90 1.57
CA TYR A 129 -16.10 -7.33 1.75
C TYR A 129 -15.01 -7.97 0.89
N ILE A 130 -14.24 -8.86 1.50
CA ILE A 130 -13.17 -9.60 0.86
C ILE A 130 -13.46 -11.08 1.12
N ASN A 131 -13.62 -11.85 0.04
CA ASN A 131 -13.73 -13.29 0.15
C ASN A 131 -12.33 -13.85 0.43
N SER A 132 -12.11 -14.41 1.63
CA SER A 132 -10.82 -14.98 1.99
C SER A 132 -10.61 -16.41 1.47
N GLY A 133 -11.65 -17.04 0.88
CA GLY A 133 -11.57 -18.42 0.38
C GLY A 133 -11.23 -19.44 1.48
N GLY A 134 -11.59 -19.15 2.74
CA GLY A 134 -11.24 -19.96 3.90
C GLY A 134 -9.91 -19.61 4.55
N GLY A 135 -9.15 -18.65 4.00
CA GLY A 135 -7.93 -18.13 4.62
C GLY A 135 -8.17 -17.02 5.65
N THR A 136 -7.12 -16.63 6.35
CA THR A 136 -7.11 -15.50 7.28
C THR A 136 -6.61 -14.24 6.59
N ILE A 137 -7.39 -13.16 6.60
CA ILE A 137 -6.93 -11.85 6.09
C ILE A 137 -6.05 -11.18 7.15
N VAL A 138 -4.87 -10.74 6.74
CA VAL A 138 -3.96 -9.96 7.58
C VAL A 138 -3.63 -8.65 6.88
N CYS A 139 -3.50 -7.58 7.66
CA CYS A 139 -2.99 -6.31 7.18
C CYS A 139 -1.52 -6.18 7.51
N VAL A 140 -0.72 -5.86 6.50
CA VAL A 140 0.65 -5.38 6.68
C VAL A 140 0.68 -3.89 6.39
N PRO A 141 0.98 -3.06 7.41
CA PRO A 141 1.12 -1.61 7.27
C PRO A 141 1.95 -1.20 6.06
N GLU A 142 1.53 -0.17 5.33
CA GLU A 142 2.18 0.37 4.13
C GLU A 142 2.26 -0.58 2.92
N ALA A 143 2.15 -1.88 3.14
CA ALA A 143 2.24 -2.94 2.15
C ALA A 143 0.88 -3.30 1.55
N GLY A 144 -0.12 -3.62 2.37
CA GLY A 144 -1.45 -4.01 1.91
C GLY A 144 -2.15 -5.09 2.75
N LEU A 145 -3.19 -5.68 2.18
CA LEU A 145 -3.89 -6.85 2.72
C LEU A 145 -3.43 -8.14 2.06
N PHE A 146 -3.29 -9.19 2.87
CA PHE A 146 -2.77 -10.49 2.50
C PHE A 146 -3.69 -11.60 3.03
N ILE A 147 -3.82 -12.72 2.31
CA ILE A 147 -4.62 -13.88 2.71
C ILE A 147 -3.69 -15.04 3.06
N LEU A 148 -3.65 -15.42 4.32
CA LEU A 148 -2.93 -16.60 4.78
C LEU A 148 -3.83 -17.82 4.59
N SER A 149 -3.48 -18.67 3.62
CA SER A 149 -4.20 -19.91 3.33
C SER A 149 -3.57 -21.08 4.07
N ASP A 150 -4.36 -21.79 4.88
CA ASP A 150 -3.97 -23.02 5.58
C ASP A 150 -4.15 -24.30 4.75
N ASN A 151 -4.58 -24.15 3.49
CA ASN A 151 -4.72 -25.27 2.58
C ASN A 151 -3.34 -25.80 2.18
N ASN A 152 -3.14 -27.11 2.29
CA ASN A 152 -1.95 -27.79 1.80
C ASN A 152 -2.03 -27.95 0.27
N LEU A 153 -1.71 -26.87 -0.45
CA LEU A 153 -1.66 -26.81 -1.91
C LEU A 153 -0.21 -26.96 -2.35
N ASN A 154 0.02 -27.36 -3.60
CA ASN A 154 1.33 -27.14 -4.25
C ASN A 154 1.42 -25.73 -4.86
N TYR A 155 2.59 -25.33 -5.36
CA TYR A 155 2.82 -23.99 -5.90
C TYR A 155 1.80 -23.57 -6.98
N THR A 156 1.59 -24.43 -7.99
CA THR A 156 0.67 -24.15 -9.10
C THR A 156 -0.78 -24.03 -8.62
N GLN A 157 -1.19 -24.91 -7.70
CA GLN A 157 -2.52 -24.86 -7.07
C GLN A 157 -2.69 -23.59 -6.23
N ALA A 158 -1.67 -23.17 -5.49
CA ALA A 158 -1.68 -21.94 -4.71
C ALA A 158 -1.79 -20.72 -5.64
N GLN A 159 -1.07 -20.70 -6.75
CA GLN A 159 -1.17 -19.64 -7.76
C GLN A 159 -2.59 -19.56 -8.36
N MET A 160 -3.15 -20.69 -8.78
CA MET A 160 -4.53 -20.76 -9.29
C MET A 160 -5.57 -20.33 -8.25
N PHE A 161 -5.36 -20.73 -6.98
CA PHE A 161 -6.20 -20.31 -5.87
C PHE A 161 -6.20 -18.79 -5.71
N CYS A 162 -5.02 -18.15 -5.80
CA CYS A 162 -4.91 -16.69 -5.72
C CYS A 162 -5.63 -15.99 -6.87
N GLN A 163 -5.45 -16.49 -8.09
CA GLN A 163 -6.10 -15.93 -9.29
C GLN A 163 -7.63 -16.01 -9.22
N LYS A 164 -8.17 -17.11 -8.67
CA LYS A 164 -9.62 -17.27 -8.44
C LYS A 164 -10.21 -16.24 -7.46
N LEU A 165 -9.37 -15.68 -6.58
CA LEU A 165 -9.73 -14.62 -5.64
C LEU A 165 -9.40 -13.21 -6.18
N ASN A 166 -9.16 -13.07 -7.49
CA ASN A 166 -8.69 -11.84 -8.13
C ASN A 166 -7.40 -11.30 -7.48
N GLY A 167 -6.52 -12.21 -7.06
CA GLY A 167 -5.25 -11.91 -6.42
C GLY A 167 -4.06 -12.58 -7.12
N SER A 168 -2.88 -12.42 -6.54
CA SER A 168 -1.69 -13.17 -6.91
C SER A 168 -0.96 -13.64 -5.66
N LEU A 169 -0.08 -14.63 -5.80
CA LEU A 169 0.89 -14.90 -4.75
C LEU A 169 1.67 -13.60 -4.47
N ALA A 170 1.92 -13.27 -3.20
CA ALA A 170 2.58 -12.02 -2.85
C ALA A 170 4.01 -12.02 -3.33
N HIS A 171 4.48 -10.81 -3.62
CA HIS A 171 5.90 -10.53 -3.78
C HIS A 171 6.46 -9.89 -2.50
N VAL A 172 7.72 -10.17 -2.21
CA VAL A 172 8.47 -9.68 -1.02
C VAL A 172 9.57 -8.69 -1.40
N ILE A 173 9.29 -7.82 -2.38
CA ILE A 173 10.29 -6.90 -2.93
C ILE A 173 10.65 -5.77 -1.96
N SER A 174 9.69 -5.29 -1.16
CA SER A 174 9.94 -4.17 -0.24
C SER A 174 10.19 -4.67 1.17
N GLU A 175 10.98 -3.92 1.93
CA GLU A 175 11.29 -4.24 3.32
C GLU A 175 10.02 -4.30 4.19
N GLU A 176 9.09 -3.36 3.99
CA GLU A 176 7.83 -3.31 4.74
C GLU A 176 6.99 -4.57 4.50
N ARG A 177 6.99 -5.06 3.25
CA ARG A 177 6.36 -6.34 2.89
C ARG A 177 7.09 -7.48 3.56
N MET A 178 8.38 -7.64 3.33
CA MET A 178 9.15 -8.78 3.84
C MET A 178 9.07 -8.87 5.38
N ASN A 179 9.42 -7.79 6.08
CA ASN A 179 9.44 -7.74 7.55
C ASN A 179 8.03 -7.82 8.14
N GLY A 180 7.08 -7.12 7.53
CA GLY A 180 5.71 -7.08 8.01
C GLY A 180 5.01 -8.42 7.85
N LEU A 181 5.29 -9.10 6.75
CA LEU A 181 4.76 -10.41 6.50
C LEU A 181 5.44 -11.47 7.37
N ALA A 182 6.77 -11.45 7.51
CA ALA A 182 7.54 -12.42 8.32
C ALA A 182 6.96 -12.63 9.74
N LYS A 183 6.33 -11.62 10.33
CA LYS A 183 5.62 -11.68 11.63
C LYS A 183 4.51 -12.73 11.70
N TYR A 184 3.94 -13.11 10.55
CA TYR A 184 2.86 -14.09 10.45
C TYR A 184 3.35 -15.49 10.08
N LEU A 185 4.67 -15.70 9.95
CA LEU A 185 5.22 -17.03 9.75
C LEU A 185 5.34 -17.75 11.08
N SER A 186 4.70 -18.91 11.17
CA SER A 186 5.06 -19.88 12.19
C SER A 186 6.30 -20.65 11.71
N HIS A 187 7.22 -20.97 12.62
CA HIS A 187 8.45 -21.72 12.32
C HIS A 187 8.21 -23.12 11.70
N LYS A 188 6.95 -23.58 11.63
CA LYS A 188 6.61 -24.97 11.28
C LYS A 188 5.90 -25.13 9.93
N ILE A 189 5.42 -24.05 9.31
CA ILE A 189 4.60 -24.14 8.09
C ILE A 189 5.14 -23.20 7.01
N PRO A 190 5.83 -23.71 5.97
CA PRO A 190 6.15 -22.90 4.80
C PRO A 190 4.86 -22.54 4.04
N ARG A 191 4.73 -21.30 3.56
CA ARG A 191 3.69 -20.88 2.59
C ARG A 191 4.29 -20.78 1.18
N TYR A 192 3.58 -20.25 0.19
CA TYR A 192 4.19 -19.87 -1.11
C TYR A 192 4.20 -18.35 -1.31
N VAL A 193 5.25 -17.82 -1.95
CA VAL A 193 5.28 -16.47 -2.57
C VAL A 193 5.24 -16.62 -4.08
N GLY A 194 4.96 -15.52 -4.78
CA GLY A 194 5.06 -15.47 -6.24
C GLY A 194 6.51 -15.36 -6.67
N LEU A 195 7.34 -16.36 -6.37
CA LEU A 195 8.68 -16.53 -6.92
C LEU A 195 8.74 -17.85 -7.68
N SER A 196 9.13 -17.77 -8.95
CA SER A 196 9.28 -18.94 -9.83
C SER A 196 10.55 -18.82 -10.65
N ASN A 197 11.10 -19.98 -11.02
CA ASN A 197 12.22 -20.10 -11.94
C ASN A 197 11.83 -20.98 -13.12
N ASN A 198 10.91 -20.51 -13.95
CA ASN A 198 10.36 -21.28 -15.07
C ASN A 198 11.18 -21.13 -16.37
N ASP A 199 12.19 -20.24 -16.39
CA ASP A 199 12.88 -19.83 -17.62
C ASP A 199 14.28 -20.49 -17.78
N ASP A 200 14.61 -21.53 -17.00
CA ASP A 200 15.95 -22.15 -16.93
C ASP A 200 17.11 -21.18 -16.59
N GLU A 201 16.79 -19.94 -16.24
CA GLU A 201 17.75 -18.95 -15.78
C GLU A 201 18.13 -19.23 -14.32
N LYS A 202 19.34 -18.86 -13.88
CA LYS A 202 19.72 -18.96 -12.45
C LYS A 202 19.03 -17.90 -11.57
N ILE A 203 18.07 -17.15 -12.11
CA ILE A 203 17.52 -15.94 -11.52
C ILE A 203 16.04 -16.16 -11.24
N TRP A 204 15.69 -16.14 -9.96
CA TRP A 204 14.29 -16.20 -9.53
C TRP A 204 13.58 -14.89 -9.85
N LYS A 205 12.42 -15.01 -10.50
CA LYS A 205 11.57 -13.88 -10.86
C LYS A 205 10.22 -13.99 -10.19
N ASN A 206 9.61 -12.84 -9.89
CA ASN A 206 8.21 -12.81 -9.47
C ASN A 206 7.23 -12.73 -10.64
N SER A 207 5.92 -12.77 -10.34
CA SER A 207 4.85 -12.62 -11.34
C SER A 207 4.85 -11.29 -12.10
N PHE A 208 5.69 -10.33 -11.70
CA PHE A 208 5.87 -9.03 -12.35
C PHE A 208 7.18 -8.95 -13.16
N GLY A 209 7.95 -10.05 -13.23
CA GLY A 209 9.23 -10.12 -13.94
C GLY A 209 10.39 -9.49 -13.17
N CYS A 210 10.29 -9.39 -11.84
CA CYS A 210 11.35 -8.82 -11.01
C CYS A 210 12.35 -9.84 -10.53
N ASN A 211 13.61 -9.57 -10.83
CA ASN A 211 14.76 -10.30 -10.30
C ASN A 211 14.90 -10.01 -8.80
N LEU A 212 15.13 -11.04 -7.98
CA LEU A 212 15.63 -10.85 -6.62
C LEU A 212 17.15 -10.99 -6.59
N PHE A 213 17.83 -9.88 -6.29
CA PHE A 213 19.22 -9.90 -5.85
C PHE A 213 19.24 -10.01 -4.32
N ILE A 214 19.26 -11.25 -3.81
CA ILE A 214 19.76 -11.67 -2.48
C ILE A 214 18.91 -11.27 -1.25
N PHE A 215 18.13 -12.24 -0.73
CA PHE A 215 18.09 -12.78 0.66
C PHE A 215 16.73 -13.43 1.01
N TYR A 216 16.81 -14.47 1.85
CA TYR A 216 15.82 -15.39 2.46
C TYR A 216 14.34 -15.38 2.02
N ILE A 217 13.92 -16.52 1.48
CA ILE A 217 12.57 -16.93 1.06
C ILE A 217 11.58 -16.84 2.24
N LEU A 218 10.57 -15.96 2.17
CA LEU A 218 9.47 -15.87 3.15
C LEU A 218 8.14 -15.49 2.47
N LEU A 219 7.03 -16.11 2.89
CA LEU A 219 5.96 -16.70 2.05
C LEU A 219 4.56 -16.09 2.25
N PHE A 220 3.95 -15.44 1.24
CA PHE A 220 2.74 -14.59 1.42
C PHE A 220 1.84 -14.41 0.18
N TYR A 221 0.62 -13.89 0.36
CA TYR A 221 -0.46 -13.67 -0.65
C TYR A 221 -0.83 -12.19 -0.80
N GLU A 222 -1.01 -11.60 -1.98
CA GLU A 222 -1.42 -10.18 -2.12
C GLU A 222 -2.83 -10.04 -2.73
N ILE A 223 -3.72 -9.27 -2.09
CA ILE A 223 -4.99 -8.84 -2.69
C ILE A 223 -4.68 -7.71 -3.69
N LEU A 224 -4.95 -7.93 -4.98
CA LEU A 224 -4.68 -6.96 -6.05
C LEU A 224 -5.51 -5.67 -5.85
N ARG A 225 -4.84 -4.53 -6.04
CA ARG A 225 -5.34 -3.15 -5.89
C ARG A 225 -6.07 -2.66 -7.13
#